data_AF-A0A0B2VE79-F1
#
_entry.id   AF-A0A0B2VE79-F1
#
_cell.length_a   1.000
_cell.length_b   1.000
_cell.length_c   1.000
_cell.angle_alpha   90.00
_cell.angle_beta   90.00
_cell.angle_gamma   90.00
#
_symmetry.space_group_name_H-M   'P 1'
#
loop_
_entity.id
_entity.type
_entity.pdbx_description
1 polymer ?
#
loop_
_entity_poly.entity_id
_entity_poly.type
_entity_poly.pdbx_seq_one_letter_code
_entity_poly.pdbx_strand_id
1 'polypeptide(L)'
;MFRHAAFVLLLTVSLSYGQDCKDDVDFCHSIVDQKKCSLGAAKRHCRKSCGHCSEPAPRRAAPTADCYDARADCEDSFYICGLYPQVAADCKQTCEICGQPEPPSPTPGSGCEDQAGFCYFIVAQNKCGLNAAKRQCRKSCGHCQAPVPALPSPTIDCYDSYDDCENYFYVCGRSSEEASTCRMTCELCSDNRDAAEKPME
;
A
#
# COMPACT_ATOMS: atom_id res chain seq x y z
N MET A 1 -19.46 -31.22 -46.31
CA MET A 1 -19.90 -31.53 -44.92
C MET A 1 -18.82 -31.28 -43.85
N PHE A 2 -17.76 -30.49 -44.09
CA PHE A 2 -16.65 -30.31 -43.12
C PHE A 2 -16.58 -28.92 -42.44
N ARG A 3 -17.51 -27.99 -42.71
CA ARG A 3 -17.48 -26.61 -42.15
C ARG A 3 -18.09 -26.46 -40.75
N HIS A 4 -18.78 -27.45 -40.23
CA HIS A 4 -19.45 -27.35 -38.91
C HIS A 4 -18.67 -27.99 -37.75
N ALA A 5 -17.70 -28.86 -38.04
CA ALA A 5 -16.90 -29.50 -36.99
C ALA A 5 -15.88 -28.55 -36.33
N ALA A 6 -15.31 -27.61 -37.09
CA ALA A 6 -14.33 -26.64 -36.57
C ALA A 6 -14.96 -25.59 -35.62
N PHE A 7 -16.23 -25.25 -35.84
CA PHE A 7 -16.93 -24.24 -35.02
C PHE A 7 -17.32 -24.77 -33.64
N VAL A 8 -17.61 -26.07 -33.53
CA VAL A 8 -17.96 -26.71 -32.25
C VAL A 8 -16.72 -26.86 -31.35
N LEU A 9 -15.53 -27.06 -31.93
CA LEU A 9 -14.26 -27.16 -31.20
C LEU A 9 -13.78 -25.83 -30.59
N LEU A 10 -14.10 -24.69 -31.21
CA LEU A 10 -13.75 -23.37 -30.68
C LEU A 10 -14.68 -22.94 -29.52
N LEU A 11 -15.94 -23.37 -29.52
CA LEU A 11 -16.91 -23.02 -28.47
C LEU A 11 -16.69 -23.78 -27.16
N THR A 12 -16.17 -25.02 -27.20
CA THR A 12 -15.91 -25.82 -25.99
C THR A 12 -14.65 -25.39 -25.24
N VAL A 13 -13.65 -24.85 -25.94
CA VAL A 13 -12.43 -24.32 -25.31
C VAL A 13 -12.74 -23.03 -24.53
N SER A 14 -13.66 -22.19 -25.01
CA SER A 14 -14.02 -20.94 -24.31
C SER A 14 -14.86 -21.16 -23.04
N LEU A 15 -15.66 -22.24 -22.95
CA LEU A 15 -16.51 -22.51 -21.78
C LEU A 15 -15.78 -23.17 -20.61
N SER A 16 -14.62 -23.79 -20.83
CA SER A 16 -13.89 -24.52 -19.78
C SER A 16 -13.02 -23.63 -18.89
N TYR A 17 -12.59 -22.46 -19.36
CA TYR A 17 -11.75 -21.54 -18.56
C TYR A 17 -12.51 -20.79 -17.45
N GLY A 18 -13.84 -20.72 -17.52
CA GLY A 18 -14.64 -19.94 -16.57
C GLY A 18 -14.98 -20.65 -15.26
N GLN A 19 -14.85 -21.98 -15.18
CA GLN A 19 -15.37 -22.75 -14.02
C GLN A 19 -14.44 -22.76 -12.79
N ASP A 20 -13.15 -22.47 -12.94
CA ASP A 20 -12.18 -22.46 -11.83
C ASP A 20 -11.62 -21.07 -11.50
N CYS A 21 -12.31 -20.00 -11.91
CA CYS A 21 -11.86 -18.65 -11.55
C CYS A 21 -12.28 -18.27 -10.14
N LYS A 22 -11.31 -18.20 -9.24
CA LYS A 22 -11.46 -17.73 -7.87
C LYS A 22 -10.30 -16.83 -7.48
N ASP A 23 -10.44 -16.19 -6.33
CA ASP A 23 -9.30 -15.61 -5.63
C ASP A 23 -8.68 -16.70 -4.75
N ASP A 24 -7.35 -16.74 -4.72
CA ASP A 24 -6.57 -17.72 -3.95
C ASP A 24 -6.08 -17.11 -2.62
N VAL A 25 -6.36 -15.83 -2.37
CA VAL A 25 -5.97 -15.07 -1.16
C VAL A 25 -7.10 -14.14 -0.73
N ASP A 26 -7.16 -13.83 0.57
CA ASP A 26 -8.30 -13.11 1.17
C ASP A 26 -8.18 -11.57 1.08
N PHE A 27 -6.99 -11.05 0.77
CA PHE A 27 -6.71 -9.61 0.72
C PHE A 27 -6.96 -8.96 -0.66
N CYS A 28 -7.64 -9.65 -1.57
CA CYS A 28 -7.86 -9.15 -2.94
C CYS A 28 -8.67 -7.86 -3.02
N HIS A 29 -9.55 -7.58 -2.05
CA HIS A 29 -10.23 -6.30 -1.92
C HIS A 29 -9.21 -5.13 -1.84
N SER A 30 -8.16 -5.29 -1.04
CA SER A 30 -7.11 -4.28 -0.88
C SER A 30 -6.28 -4.07 -2.15
N ILE A 31 -6.14 -5.11 -2.99
CA ILE A 31 -5.47 -5.02 -4.29
C ILE A 31 -6.30 -4.20 -5.28
N VAL A 32 -7.61 -4.43 -5.30
CA VAL A 32 -8.57 -3.67 -6.13
C VAL A 32 -8.57 -2.21 -5.71
N ASP A 33 -8.71 -1.92 -4.41
CA ASP A 33 -8.75 -0.55 -3.87
C ASP A 33 -7.47 0.23 -4.18
N GLN A 34 -6.32 -0.45 -4.12
CA GLN A 34 -5.01 0.15 -4.44
C GLN A 34 -4.70 0.18 -5.93
N LYS A 35 -5.64 -0.24 -6.79
CA LYS A 35 -5.49 -0.28 -8.27
C LYS A 35 -4.29 -1.12 -8.72
N LYS A 36 -3.98 -2.19 -7.98
CA LYS A 36 -2.83 -3.09 -8.21
C LYS A 36 -3.16 -4.32 -9.05
N CYS A 37 -4.35 -4.36 -9.66
CA CYS A 37 -4.80 -5.49 -10.51
C CYS A 37 -3.97 -5.70 -11.78
N SER A 38 -3.08 -4.78 -12.14
CA SER A 38 -2.14 -4.94 -13.25
C SER A 38 -0.96 -5.86 -12.93
N LEU A 39 -0.61 -6.02 -11.65
CA LEU A 39 0.51 -6.87 -11.19
C LEU A 39 0.29 -8.32 -11.60
N GLY A 40 1.34 -8.99 -12.06
CA GLY A 40 1.33 -10.40 -12.42
C GLY A 40 0.87 -11.29 -11.27
N ALA A 41 1.30 -11.01 -10.04
CA ALA A 41 0.84 -11.73 -8.84
C ALA A 41 -0.67 -11.53 -8.60
N ALA A 42 -1.20 -10.31 -8.77
CA ALA A 42 -2.64 -10.04 -8.69
C ALA A 42 -3.43 -10.79 -9.77
N LYS A 43 -2.90 -10.86 -10.99
CA LYS A 43 -3.49 -11.63 -12.10
C LYS A 43 -3.44 -13.15 -11.88
N ARG A 44 -2.63 -13.64 -10.93
CA ARG A 44 -2.62 -15.04 -10.53
C ARG A 44 -3.55 -15.30 -9.36
N HIS A 45 -3.42 -14.52 -8.29
CA HIS A 45 -4.05 -14.80 -6.99
C HIS A 45 -5.37 -14.07 -6.75
N CYS A 46 -5.65 -12.96 -7.46
CA CYS A 46 -6.85 -12.15 -7.30
C CYS A 46 -7.69 -12.09 -8.57
N ARG A 47 -7.75 -13.20 -9.32
CA ARG A 47 -8.35 -13.24 -10.66
C ARG A 47 -9.80 -12.82 -10.66
N LYS A 48 -10.60 -13.28 -9.69
CA LYS A 48 -12.03 -12.97 -9.63
C LYS A 48 -12.23 -11.51 -9.23
N SER A 49 -11.58 -11.08 -8.15
CA SER A 49 -11.67 -9.69 -7.66
C SER A 49 -11.19 -8.67 -8.70
N CYS A 50 -10.13 -8.98 -9.45
CA CYS A 50 -9.58 -8.10 -10.48
C CYS A 50 -10.22 -8.27 -11.87
N GLY A 51 -11.17 -9.18 -12.05
CA GLY A 51 -11.85 -9.39 -13.34
C GLY A 51 -11.01 -10.12 -14.41
N HIS A 52 -9.96 -10.84 -14.02
CA HIS A 52 -9.04 -11.57 -14.91
C HIS A 52 -9.44 -13.04 -15.14
N CYS A 53 -10.74 -13.34 -15.09
CA CYS A 53 -11.25 -14.71 -15.29
C CYS A 53 -11.30 -15.14 -16.77
N SER A 54 -11.33 -14.18 -17.70
CA SER A 54 -11.46 -14.45 -19.13
C SER A 54 -10.18 -14.97 -19.78
N GLU A 55 -9.04 -14.84 -19.10
CA GLU A 55 -7.74 -15.26 -19.58
C GLU A 55 -7.08 -16.25 -18.61
N PRO A 56 -6.25 -17.18 -19.10
CA PRO A 56 -5.43 -18.03 -18.24
C PRO A 56 -4.52 -17.17 -17.34
N ALA A 57 -4.31 -17.61 -16.10
CA ALA A 57 -3.39 -16.96 -15.20
C ALA A 57 -1.98 -16.88 -15.84
N PRO A 58 -1.32 -15.71 -15.84
CA PRO A 58 0.01 -15.58 -16.39
C PRO A 58 0.99 -16.42 -15.57
N ARG A 59 1.93 -17.09 -16.24
CA ARG A 59 3.01 -17.80 -15.54
C ARG A 59 3.89 -16.81 -14.78
N ARG A 60 4.45 -17.23 -13.65
CA ARG A 60 5.52 -16.47 -13.00
C ARG A 60 6.73 -16.42 -13.94
N ALA A 61 7.31 -15.23 -14.09
CA ALA A 61 8.53 -15.07 -14.85
C ALA A 61 9.65 -15.91 -14.22
N ALA A 62 10.56 -16.44 -15.03
CA ALA A 62 11.77 -17.06 -14.50
C ALA A 62 12.71 -15.96 -13.95
N PRO A 63 13.35 -16.17 -12.79
CA PRO A 63 14.34 -15.23 -12.28
C PRO A 63 15.52 -15.11 -13.24
N THR A 64 16.10 -13.92 -13.31
CA THR A 64 17.35 -13.65 -14.04
C THR A 64 18.42 -13.19 -13.05
N ALA A 65 19.68 -13.12 -13.50
CA ALA A 65 20.79 -12.64 -12.67
C ALA A 65 20.54 -11.24 -12.08
N ASP A 66 19.86 -10.37 -12.85
CA ASP A 66 19.61 -8.97 -12.47
C ASP A 66 18.19 -8.73 -11.93
N CYS A 67 17.32 -9.74 -11.97
CA CYS A 67 15.92 -9.62 -11.58
C CYS A 67 15.45 -10.93 -10.95
N TYR A 68 15.55 -10.97 -9.63
CA TYR A 68 15.05 -12.07 -8.82
C TYR A 68 14.48 -11.51 -7.52
N ASP A 69 13.58 -12.28 -6.91
CA ASP A 69 13.16 -12.03 -5.53
C ASP A 69 14.21 -12.61 -4.57
N ALA A 70 14.75 -11.78 -3.69
CA ALA A 70 15.69 -12.17 -2.66
C ALA A 70 15.02 -13.03 -1.56
N ARG A 71 13.69 -12.97 -1.45
CA ARG A 71 12.90 -13.77 -0.51
C ARG A 71 11.94 -14.72 -1.23
N ALA A 72 11.72 -15.88 -0.62
CA ALA A 72 10.83 -16.90 -1.18
C ALA A 72 9.33 -16.54 -1.04
N ASP A 73 8.97 -15.74 -0.03
CA ASP A 73 7.60 -15.38 0.35
C ASP A 73 7.07 -14.11 -0.35
N CYS A 74 7.82 -13.58 -1.32
CA CYS A 74 7.44 -12.39 -2.06
C CYS A 74 6.09 -12.54 -2.77
N GLU A 75 5.87 -13.70 -3.41
CA GLU A 75 4.63 -13.99 -4.13
C GLU A 75 3.41 -14.01 -3.19
N ASP A 76 3.54 -14.58 -2.00
CA ASP A 76 2.46 -14.62 -0.99
C ASP A 76 2.20 -13.22 -0.39
N SER A 77 3.24 -12.37 -0.40
CA SER A 77 3.22 -11.05 0.22
C SER A 77 2.99 -9.92 -0.78
N PHE A 78 2.65 -10.19 -2.04
CA PHE A 78 2.64 -9.20 -3.13
C PHE A 78 1.76 -7.95 -2.87
N TYR A 79 0.80 -8.03 -1.94
CA TYR A 79 -0.02 -6.89 -1.52
C TYR A 79 0.81 -5.73 -0.98
N ILE A 80 2.02 -6.02 -0.47
CA ILE A 80 2.97 -5.04 0.06
C ILE A 80 3.81 -4.35 -1.01
N CYS A 81 3.73 -4.77 -2.27
CA CYS A 81 4.45 -4.12 -3.37
C CYS A 81 4.04 -2.66 -3.48
N GLY A 82 5.00 -1.74 -3.36
CA GLY A 82 4.70 -0.32 -3.24
C GLY A 82 3.84 0.01 -2.01
N LEU A 83 4.02 -0.71 -0.90
CA LEU A 83 3.73 -0.29 0.49
C LEU A 83 5.03 -0.07 1.27
N TYR A 84 6.01 -0.96 1.09
CA TYR A 84 7.29 -0.92 1.80
C TYR A 84 8.44 -1.04 0.78
N PRO A 85 9.17 0.05 0.45
CA PRO A 85 10.22 0.02 -0.58
C PRO A 85 11.34 -0.95 -0.27
N GLN A 86 11.66 -1.16 1.00
CA GLN A 86 12.61 -2.19 1.41
C GLN A 86 12.15 -3.59 1.01
N VAL A 87 10.85 -3.90 1.18
CA VAL A 87 10.33 -5.20 0.78
C VAL A 87 10.13 -5.29 -0.73
N ALA A 88 9.77 -4.17 -1.38
CA ALA A 88 9.74 -4.11 -2.84
C ALA A 88 11.14 -4.36 -3.43
N ALA A 89 12.20 -3.87 -2.78
CA ALA A 89 13.59 -4.11 -3.16
C ALA A 89 14.05 -5.55 -2.92
N ASP A 90 13.49 -6.25 -1.92
CA ASP A 90 13.70 -7.69 -1.76
C ASP A 90 12.84 -8.52 -2.74
N CYS A 91 11.71 -7.97 -3.20
CA CYS A 91 10.72 -8.63 -4.04
C CYS A 91 10.62 -8.01 -5.44
N LYS A 92 11.77 -7.66 -6.04
CA LYS A 92 11.83 -6.87 -7.29
C LYS A 92 11.05 -7.49 -8.43
N GLN A 93 11.06 -8.82 -8.51
CA GLN A 93 10.42 -9.57 -9.57
C GLN A 93 8.91 -9.67 -9.35
N THR A 94 8.47 -10.09 -8.15
CA THR A 94 7.04 -10.13 -7.82
C THR A 94 6.39 -8.74 -7.88
N CYS A 95 7.10 -7.70 -7.44
CA CYS A 95 6.62 -6.33 -7.49
C CYS A 95 6.77 -5.65 -8.86
N GLU A 96 7.31 -6.36 -9.86
CA GLU A 96 7.49 -5.87 -11.24
C GLU A 96 8.28 -4.55 -11.33
N ILE A 97 9.25 -4.37 -10.43
CA ILE A 97 10.13 -3.18 -10.41
C ILE A 97 11.53 -3.45 -10.95
N CYS A 98 11.76 -4.63 -11.54
CA CYS A 98 13.02 -4.93 -12.21
C CYS A 98 13.31 -3.93 -13.35
N GLY A 99 14.54 -3.43 -13.40
CA GLY A 99 14.96 -2.41 -14.37
C GLY A 99 14.42 -1.01 -14.11
N GLN A 100 13.60 -0.82 -13.07
CA GLN A 100 13.33 0.52 -12.57
C GLN A 100 14.56 1.02 -11.82
N PRO A 101 14.95 2.30 -11.99
CA PRO A 101 16.00 2.88 -11.16
C PRO A 101 15.59 2.70 -9.70
N GLU A 102 16.52 2.19 -8.88
CA GLU A 102 16.27 2.12 -7.45
C GLU A 102 15.83 3.50 -6.97
N PRO A 103 14.77 3.59 -6.14
CA PRO A 103 14.41 4.85 -5.52
C PRO A 103 15.67 5.45 -4.94
N PRO A 104 15.97 6.74 -5.20
CA PRO A 104 17.21 7.34 -4.74
C PRO A 104 17.33 7.07 -3.25
N SER A 105 18.37 6.32 -2.87
CA SER A 105 18.71 6.15 -1.46
C SER A 105 18.82 7.54 -0.85
N PRO A 106 18.27 7.78 0.36
CA PRO A 106 18.34 9.09 0.98
C PRO A 106 19.80 9.53 1.04
N THR A 107 20.14 10.61 0.33
CA THR A 107 21.49 11.14 0.26
C THR A 107 21.85 11.67 1.64
N PRO A 108 22.83 11.10 2.36
CA PRO A 108 23.24 11.65 3.64
C PRO A 108 23.88 13.02 3.36
N GLY A 109 23.22 14.12 3.73
CA GLY A 109 23.87 15.43 3.58
C GLY A 109 23.04 16.70 3.78
N SER A 110 21.70 16.66 3.75
CA SER A 110 20.90 17.91 3.84
C SER A 110 20.17 18.13 5.18
N GLY A 111 20.14 17.13 6.07
CA GLY A 111 19.30 17.15 7.27
C GLY A 111 17.78 17.09 6.97
N CYS A 112 17.38 17.02 5.70
CA CYS A 112 16.02 16.73 5.27
C CYS A 112 16.01 15.45 4.44
N GLU A 113 15.81 14.33 5.12
CA GLU A 113 15.56 13.05 4.49
C GLU A 113 14.27 12.46 5.05
N ASP A 114 13.68 11.53 4.31
CA ASP A 114 12.58 10.72 4.83
C ASP A 114 13.16 9.71 5.82
N GLN A 115 12.51 9.57 6.97
CA GLN A 115 12.85 8.62 8.02
C GLN A 115 12.02 7.33 7.88
N ALA A 116 10.85 7.41 7.26
CA ALA A 116 9.99 6.27 6.99
C ALA A 116 10.14 5.76 5.54
N GLY A 117 10.19 4.44 5.37
CA GLY A 117 10.23 3.83 4.03
C GLY A 117 8.94 4.05 3.23
N PHE A 118 7.79 4.23 3.86
CA PHE A 118 6.49 4.27 3.19
C PHE A 118 6.04 5.68 2.75
N CYS A 119 6.95 6.65 2.65
CA CYS A 119 6.58 8.05 2.41
C CYS A 119 5.92 8.34 1.06
N TYR A 120 6.24 7.59 0.00
CA TYR A 120 5.52 7.72 -1.28
C TYR A 120 4.03 7.35 -1.13
N PHE A 121 3.68 6.40 -0.25
CA PHE A 121 2.28 6.05 0.04
C PHE A 121 1.56 7.20 0.76
N ILE A 122 2.24 7.87 1.68
CA ILE A 122 1.71 9.05 2.38
C ILE A 122 1.39 10.18 1.41
N VAL A 123 2.27 10.43 0.44
CA VAL A 123 2.04 11.40 -0.64
C VAL A 123 0.84 10.97 -1.49
N ALA A 124 0.81 9.71 -1.93
CA ALA A 124 -0.28 9.18 -2.77
C ALA A 124 -1.65 9.25 -2.10
N GLN A 125 -1.71 9.10 -0.77
CA GLN A 125 -2.93 9.20 0.03
C GLN A 125 -3.26 10.64 0.47
N ASN A 126 -2.50 11.64 0.00
CA ASN A 126 -2.65 13.05 0.41
C ASN A 126 -2.57 13.26 1.93
N LYS A 127 -1.74 12.45 2.62
CA LYS A 127 -1.57 12.48 4.08
C LYS A 127 -0.41 13.35 4.55
N CYS A 128 0.20 14.12 3.65
CA CYS A 128 1.30 15.04 3.96
C CYS A 128 0.91 16.20 4.91
N GLY A 129 -0.38 16.37 5.22
CA GLY A 129 -0.86 17.33 6.22
C GLY A 129 -0.57 16.91 7.67
N LEU A 130 -0.46 15.61 7.95
CA LEU A 130 -0.23 15.07 9.29
C LEU A 130 1.12 15.50 9.84
N ASN A 131 1.19 15.82 11.13
CA ASN A 131 2.43 16.17 11.82
C ASN A 131 3.43 15.00 11.81
N ALA A 132 2.97 13.76 11.92
CA ALA A 132 3.82 12.59 11.74
C ALA A 132 4.42 12.52 10.32
N ALA A 133 3.64 12.83 9.27
CA ALA A 133 4.15 12.93 7.90
C ALA A 133 5.19 14.06 7.75
N LYS A 134 4.95 15.20 8.39
CA LYS A 134 5.89 16.33 8.43
C LYS A 134 7.16 16.05 9.22
N ARG A 135 7.21 15.01 10.05
CA ARG A 135 8.43 14.52 10.72
C ARG A 135 9.11 13.44 9.92
N GLN A 136 8.35 12.41 9.54
CA GLN A 136 8.85 11.15 8.99
C GLN A 136 9.05 11.17 7.46
N CYS A 137 8.31 12.03 6.75
CA CYS A 137 8.27 12.07 5.29
C CYS A 137 8.55 13.47 4.72
N ARG A 138 9.47 14.19 5.36
CA ARG A 138 9.77 15.60 5.06
C ARG A 138 10.15 15.84 3.60
N LYS A 139 10.99 14.97 3.04
CA LYS A 139 11.48 15.13 1.67
C LYS A 139 10.37 14.80 0.68
N SER A 140 9.74 13.64 0.84
CA SER A 140 8.63 13.21 -0.01
C SER A 140 7.45 14.18 0.00
N CYS A 141 7.11 14.74 1.16
CA CYS A 141 6.01 15.69 1.32
C CYS A 141 6.38 17.16 1.05
N GLY A 142 7.63 17.47 0.67
CA GLY A 142 8.06 18.83 0.38
C GLY A 142 8.22 19.75 1.59
N HIS A 143 8.33 19.20 2.80
CA HIS A 143 8.42 19.91 4.09
C HIS A 143 9.85 20.13 4.58
N CYS A 144 10.84 20.11 3.69
CA CYS A 144 12.24 20.33 4.07
C CYS A 144 12.50 21.72 4.65
N GLN A 145 11.79 22.73 4.16
CA GLN A 145 11.93 24.12 4.62
C GLN A 145 10.99 24.45 5.77
N ALA A 146 10.00 23.60 6.04
CA ALA A 146 9.07 23.79 7.13
C ALA A 146 9.73 23.45 8.47
N PRO A 147 9.41 24.18 9.55
CA PRO A 147 9.75 23.78 10.91
C PRO A 147 9.23 22.37 11.19
N VAL A 148 10.04 21.54 11.83
CA VAL A 148 9.62 20.20 12.24
C VAL A 148 8.63 20.33 13.39
N PRO A 149 7.38 19.83 13.25
CA PRO A 149 6.44 19.86 14.36
C PRO A 149 6.96 19.04 15.53
N ALA A 150 6.89 19.61 16.74
CA ALA A 150 7.24 18.90 17.96
C ALA A 150 6.36 17.65 18.11
N LEU A 151 6.91 16.63 18.79
CA LEU A 151 6.12 15.48 19.22
C LEU A 151 5.03 15.98 20.18
N PRO A 152 3.75 15.61 19.96
CA PRO A 152 2.69 15.98 20.88
C PRO A 152 2.97 15.34 22.25
N SER A 153 2.64 16.05 23.33
CA SER A 153 2.79 15.53 24.70
C SER A 153 1.48 14.89 25.16
N PRO A 154 1.51 13.67 25.73
CA PRO A 154 0.30 12.97 26.11
C PRO A 154 -0.41 13.66 27.26
N THR A 155 -1.74 13.61 27.24
CA THR A 155 -2.62 14.01 28.35
C THR A 155 -3.42 12.79 28.82
N ILE A 156 -4.09 12.91 29.97
CA ILE A 156 -4.96 11.85 30.51
C ILE A 156 -6.03 11.43 29.49
N ASP A 157 -6.57 12.39 28.73
CA ASP A 157 -7.69 12.16 27.80
C ASP A 157 -7.25 11.90 26.35
N CYS A 158 -5.97 12.14 26.05
CA CYS A 158 -5.38 12.05 24.73
C CYS A 158 -3.96 11.51 24.84
N TYR A 159 -3.84 10.21 24.59
CA TYR A 159 -2.56 9.52 24.48
C TYR A 159 -2.62 8.52 23.32
N ASP A 160 -1.45 8.18 22.79
CA ASP A 160 -1.29 7.01 21.93
C ASP A 160 -1.15 5.77 22.81
N SER A 161 -1.90 4.71 22.50
CA SER A 161 -1.86 3.46 23.28
C SER A 161 -0.59 2.66 23.04
N TYR A 162 0.15 2.96 21.97
CA TYR A 162 1.44 2.35 21.65
C TYR A 162 2.52 3.42 21.43
N ASP A 163 3.72 3.15 21.93
CA ASP A 163 4.87 4.08 21.84
C ASP A 163 5.40 4.24 20.41
N ASP A 164 5.09 3.30 19.51
CA ASP A 164 5.59 3.26 18.14
C ASP A 164 4.58 3.79 17.11
N CYS A 165 3.48 4.41 17.55
CA CYS A 165 2.45 4.99 16.68
C CYS A 165 3.02 5.92 15.58
N GLU A 166 4.07 6.69 15.88
CA GLU A 166 4.78 7.53 14.90
C GLU A 166 5.32 6.74 13.69
N ASN A 167 5.67 5.45 13.86
CA ASN A 167 6.12 4.59 12.77
C ASN A 167 4.95 4.01 11.96
N TYR A 168 3.75 4.02 12.52
CA TYR A 168 2.54 3.44 11.93
C TYR A 168 1.52 4.49 11.48
N PHE A 169 1.87 5.77 11.44
CA PHE A 169 0.94 6.87 11.11
C PHE A 169 0.25 6.74 9.73
N TYR A 170 0.71 5.84 8.86
CA TYR A 170 0.00 5.51 7.61
C TYR A 170 -1.41 4.93 7.86
N VAL A 171 -1.69 4.37 9.04
CA VAL A 171 -3.01 3.85 9.44
C VAL A 171 -4.03 4.96 9.69
N CYS A 172 -3.60 6.19 9.95
CA CYS A 172 -4.48 7.32 10.22
C CYS A 172 -5.46 7.56 9.07
N GLY A 173 -6.76 7.53 9.35
CA GLY A 173 -7.81 7.68 8.33
C GLY A 173 -8.07 6.46 7.44
N ARG A 174 -7.47 5.29 7.74
CA ARG A 174 -7.77 4.01 7.06
C ARG A 174 -8.83 3.20 7.80
N SER A 175 -8.69 3.06 9.12
CA SER A 175 -9.72 2.49 9.99
C SER A 175 -9.87 3.36 11.23
N SER A 176 -11.11 3.58 11.68
CA SER A 176 -11.36 4.36 12.89
C SER A 176 -10.80 3.68 14.13
N GLU A 177 -10.75 2.35 14.15
CA GLU A 177 -10.27 1.55 15.28
C GLU A 177 -8.74 1.60 15.41
N GLU A 178 -7.98 1.34 14.34
CA GLU A 178 -6.51 1.43 14.39
C GLU A 178 -6.06 2.87 14.60
N ALA A 179 -6.72 3.84 13.95
CA ALA A 179 -6.42 5.25 14.18
C ALA A 179 -6.75 5.69 15.62
N SER A 180 -7.79 5.13 16.24
CA SER A 180 -8.12 5.40 17.66
C SER A 180 -7.13 4.81 18.66
N THR A 181 -6.24 3.93 18.21
CA THR A 181 -5.14 3.43 19.05
C THR A 181 -3.95 4.39 19.03
N CYS A 182 -3.85 5.21 17.99
CA CYS A 182 -2.79 6.21 17.79
C CYS A 182 -3.40 7.62 17.68
N ARG A 183 -4.22 8.02 18.66
CA ARG A 183 -5.05 9.24 18.61
C ARG A 183 -4.25 10.53 18.47
N MET A 184 -3.12 10.66 19.16
CA MET A 184 -2.25 11.83 19.07
C MET A 184 -1.55 11.86 17.73
N THR A 185 -0.93 10.76 17.34
CA THR A 185 -0.23 10.63 16.05
C THR A 185 -1.18 10.89 14.88
N CYS A 186 -2.42 10.41 14.97
CA CYS A 186 -3.46 10.60 13.96
C CYS A 186 -4.28 11.88 14.10
N GLU A 187 -3.89 12.78 15.00
CA GLU A 187 -4.52 14.09 15.21
C GLU A 187 -6.03 13.99 15.50
N LEU A 188 -6.45 12.90 16.16
CA LEU A 188 -7.84 12.62 16.56
C LEU A 188 -8.18 13.17 17.94
N CYS A 189 -7.21 13.79 18.60
CA CYS A 189 -7.44 14.52 19.82
C CYS A 189 -8.03 15.89 19.50
N SER A 190 -9.33 15.93 19.21
CA SER A 190 -10.05 17.21 19.16
C SER A 190 -10.24 17.73 20.58
N ASP A 191 -9.82 18.99 20.81
CA ASP A 191 -10.12 19.73 22.03
C ASP A 191 -11.64 19.93 22.15
N ASN A 192 -12.29 19.21 23.07
CA ASN A 192 -13.63 19.53 23.57
C ASN A 192 -13.61 20.81 24.44
N ARG A 193 -13.03 21.92 23.94
CA ARG A 193 -13.01 23.21 24.66
C ARG A 193 -13.75 24.34 23.96
N ASP A 194 -14.10 24.23 22.68
CA ASP A 194 -14.85 25.28 21.98
C ASP A 194 -16.39 25.09 21.99
N ALA A 195 -16.91 24.06 22.65
CA ALA A 195 -18.36 23.79 22.75
C ALA A 195 -18.99 24.22 24.09
N ALA A 196 -18.22 24.75 25.04
CA ALA A 196 -18.70 25.09 26.36
C ALA A 196 -18.27 26.50 26.78
N GLU A 197 -18.67 27.53 26.04
CA GLU A 197 -18.87 28.88 26.58
C GLU A 197 -19.54 29.79 25.53
N LYS A 198 -20.86 29.69 25.41
CA LYS A 198 -21.67 30.90 25.19
C LYS A 198 -22.64 31.01 26.36
N PRO A 199 -22.46 31.98 27.27
CA PRO A 199 -23.52 32.37 28.18
C PRO A 199 -24.69 32.85 27.33
N MET A 200 -25.86 32.30 27.61
CA MET A 200 -27.12 32.82 27.11
C MET A 200 -27.42 34.08 27.92
N GLU A 201 -27.18 35.25 27.34
CA GLU A 201 -27.89 36.50 27.70
C GLU A 201 -29.18 36.62 26.88
#